data_AF-A0A812SRX4-F1
#
_entry.id   AF-A0A812SRX4-F1
#
_cell.length_a   1.000
_cell.length_b   1.000
_cell.length_c   1.000
_cell.angle_alpha   90.00
_cell.angle_beta   90.00
_cell.angle_gamma   90.00
#
_symmetry.space_group_name_H-M   'P 1'
#
loop_
_entity.id
_entity.type
_entity.pdbx_description
1 polymer ?
#
loop_
_entity_poly.entity_id
_entity_poly.type
_entity_poly.pdbx_seq_one_letter_code
_entity_poly.pdbx_strand_id
1 'polypeptide(L)'
;MTETHVRSQDVRRLRRHRRAVDPNDWDEDDANPDMEPGGGSRQSAKASFLAKVHSALIGYNSDSQLLQFVYDLWLFTTLGGAKNSAWRTYHMVLVDLQKQIGWPSLFITVAPYEWSFPYHRWLEDELLKSLKSRLRMPVSETLHLAHVLTEAVKGLLAGANKKNGRPAKEHLFGQGSGKVRCWVVRLEFQDGKRKRGVYRDAHFYHGRGTVHIHILLWLDTEKLQHMDLASTIRADLPGEADAEMRDLVLGSQLDWTSSGWPHREAPTQVTPSGTIQLHHPKDAFNQNCRAYLPDVLAALRCHVDVLASDGRAMVLKYCASPSSHNSSASAALRQCNP
;
A
#
# COMPACT_ATOMS: atom_id res chain seq x y z
N MET A 1 -31.23 1.30 6.58
CA MET A 1 -31.14 -0.15 6.89
C MET A 1 -29.98 -0.39 7.83
N THR A 2 -30.17 -1.13 8.92
CA THR A 2 -29.12 -1.42 9.92
C THR A 2 -28.36 -2.71 9.58
N GLU A 3 -27.14 -2.87 10.10
CA GLU A 3 -26.34 -4.11 9.94
C GLU A 3 -27.11 -5.34 10.39
N THR A 4 -27.88 -5.22 11.47
CA THR A 4 -28.72 -6.28 12.00
C THR A 4 -29.76 -6.71 10.98
N HIS A 5 -30.41 -5.75 10.30
CA HIS A 5 -31.35 -6.04 9.23
C HIS A 5 -30.64 -6.72 8.05
N VAL A 6 -29.54 -6.16 7.55
CA VAL A 6 -28.78 -6.74 6.44
C VAL A 6 -28.30 -8.17 6.74
N ARG A 7 -27.75 -8.41 7.94
CA ARG A 7 -27.30 -9.74 8.37
C ARG A 7 -28.45 -10.71 8.65
N SER A 8 -29.63 -10.22 9.00
CA SER A 8 -30.83 -11.07 9.16
C SER A 8 -31.35 -11.58 7.82
N GLN A 9 -31.08 -10.84 6.74
CA GLN A 9 -31.50 -11.19 5.38
C GLN A 9 -30.42 -11.96 4.59
N ASP A 10 -29.29 -12.33 5.22
CA ASP A 10 -28.28 -13.16 4.56
C ASP A 10 -28.84 -14.56 4.30
N VAL A 11 -28.92 -14.92 3.02
CA VAL A 11 -29.45 -16.20 2.52
C VAL A 11 -28.83 -17.40 3.23
N ARG A 12 -27.54 -17.34 3.62
CA ARG A 12 -26.89 -18.44 4.35
C ARG A 12 -27.33 -18.55 5.81
N ARG A 13 -27.69 -17.43 6.44
CA ARG A 13 -28.27 -17.44 7.79
C ARG A 13 -29.72 -17.89 7.74
N LEU A 14 -30.48 -17.44 6.75
CA LEU A 14 -31.84 -17.88 6.53
C LEU A 14 -31.91 -19.38 6.21
N ARG A 15 -31.03 -19.90 5.32
CA ARG A 15 -30.91 -21.34 5.04
C ARG A 15 -30.49 -22.14 6.28
N ARG A 16 -29.53 -21.67 7.08
CA ARG A 16 -29.15 -22.32 8.36
C ARG A 16 -30.27 -22.31 9.38
N HIS A 17 -31.02 -21.22 9.48
CA HIS A 17 -32.17 -21.14 10.39
C HIS A 17 -33.32 -22.05 9.93
N ARG A 18 -33.55 -22.21 8.62
CA ARG A 18 -34.52 -23.17 8.10
C ARG A 18 -34.14 -24.62 8.43
N ARG A 19 -32.87 -25.00 8.19
CA ARG A 19 -32.35 -26.33 8.59
C ARG A 19 -32.40 -26.61 10.09
N ALA A 20 -32.34 -25.57 10.93
CA ALA A 20 -32.46 -25.73 12.38
C ALA A 20 -33.93 -25.90 12.85
N VAL A 21 -34.90 -25.55 12.01
CA VAL A 21 -36.34 -25.61 12.32
C VAL A 21 -36.99 -26.88 11.74
N ASP A 22 -36.46 -27.42 10.64
CA ASP A 22 -36.90 -28.69 10.06
C ASP A 22 -35.70 -29.64 9.82
N PRO A 23 -35.47 -30.64 10.70
CA PRO A 23 -34.37 -31.59 10.58
C PRO A 23 -34.52 -32.58 9.41
N ASN A 24 -35.68 -32.63 8.76
CA ASN A 24 -35.97 -33.54 7.64
C ASN A 24 -35.82 -32.88 6.26
N ASP A 25 -35.44 -31.60 6.20
CA ASP A 25 -35.17 -30.88 4.96
C ASP A 25 -33.76 -31.25 4.42
N TRP A 26 -33.65 -32.48 3.94
CA TRP A 26 -32.46 -33.03 3.26
C TRP A 26 -32.49 -32.69 1.76
N ASP A 27 -32.48 -31.40 1.44
CA ASP A 27 -32.20 -30.98 0.06
C ASP A 27 -30.74 -31.36 -0.27
N GLU A 28 -30.61 -32.33 -1.19
CA GLU A 28 -29.39 -32.95 -1.74
C GLU A 28 -28.55 -32.01 -2.63
N ASP A 29 -28.62 -30.68 -2.43
CA ASP A 29 -27.78 -29.70 -3.12
C ASP A 29 -26.68 -29.19 -2.18
N ASP A 30 -25.77 -30.10 -1.82
CA ASP A 30 -24.40 -29.76 -1.38
C ASP A 30 -23.47 -29.56 -2.60
N ALA A 31 -24.04 -29.19 -3.75
CA ALA A 31 -23.30 -28.65 -4.86
C ALA A 31 -22.73 -27.29 -4.45
N ASN A 32 -21.40 -27.19 -4.54
CA ASN A 32 -20.59 -26.00 -4.28
C ASN A 32 -21.37 -24.67 -4.48
N PRO A 33 -21.66 -23.89 -3.41
CA PRO A 33 -22.52 -22.71 -3.48
C PRO A 33 -21.91 -21.54 -4.28
N ASP A 34 -20.76 -21.76 -4.91
CA ASP A 34 -20.08 -20.83 -5.81
C ASP A 34 -20.63 -20.87 -7.27
N MET A 35 -21.62 -21.72 -7.58
CA MET A 35 -22.11 -21.96 -8.95
C MET A 35 -23.64 -21.82 -9.13
N GLU A 36 -24.31 -20.91 -8.43
CA GLU A 36 -25.67 -20.47 -8.86
C GLU A 36 -25.59 -19.22 -9.76
N PRO A 37 -25.82 -19.34 -11.08
CA PRO A 37 -25.78 -18.23 -12.01
C PRO A 37 -27.11 -17.48 -11.97
N GLY A 38 -27.27 -16.55 -11.01
CA GLY A 38 -28.44 -15.66 -11.01
C GLY A 38 -28.84 -15.03 -9.68
N GLY A 39 -28.27 -15.46 -8.55
CA GLY A 39 -28.59 -14.91 -7.24
C GLY A 39 -27.92 -13.56 -6.96
N GLY A 40 -28.69 -12.58 -6.48
CA GLY A 40 -28.25 -11.21 -6.21
C GLY A 40 -26.93 -11.08 -5.43
N SER A 41 -26.22 -9.97 -5.68
CA SER A 41 -24.86 -9.70 -5.22
C SER A 41 -24.59 -10.20 -3.80
N ARG A 42 -23.63 -11.12 -3.66
CA ARG A 42 -23.10 -11.62 -2.39
C ARG A 42 -22.89 -10.46 -1.39
N GLN A 43 -23.72 -10.39 -0.36
CA GLN A 43 -23.58 -9.42 0.73
C GLN A 43 -22.45 -9.88 1.67
N SER A 44 -21.20 -9.70 1.22
CA SER A 44 -20.05 -9.96 2.09
C SER A 44 -20.00 -8.90 3.21
N ALA A 45 -19.52 -9.29 4.38
CA ALA A 45 -19.35 -8.34 5.47
C ALA A 45 -18.37 -7.19 5.11
N LYS A 46 -17.43 -7.44 4.16
CA LYS A 46 -16.62 -6.42 3.50
C LYS A 46 -17.47 -5.46 2.65
N ALA A 47 -18.40 -5.98 1.86
CA ALA A 47 -19.32 -5.15 1.06
C ALA A 47 -20.24 -4.32 1.95
N SER A 48 -20.76 -4.87 3.06
CA SER A 48 -21.55 -4.11 4.03
C SER A 48 -20.72 -3.01 4.73
N PHE A 49 -19.48 -3.33 5.13
CA PHE A 49 -18.56 -2.33 5.68
C PHE A 49 -18.33 -1.18 4.71
N LEU A 50 -17.97 -1.47 3.46
CA LEU A 50 -17.75 -0.44 2.43
C LEU A 50 -19.03 0.35 2.15
N ALA A 51 -20.20 -0.31 2.08
CA ALA A 51 -21.47 0.37 1.88
C ALA A 51 -21.77 1.39 2.97
N LYS A 52 -21.40 1.12 4.23
CA LYS A 52 -21.57 2.08 5.34
C LYS A 52 -20.57 3.22 5.29
N VAL A 53 -19.31 2.93 5.00
CA VAL A 53 -18.30 3.98 4.86
C VAL A 53 -18.65 4.92 3.71
N HIS A 54 -19.19 4.40 2.61
CA HIS A 54 -19.65 5.22 1.48
C HIS A 54 -21.11 5.68 1.59
N SER A 55 -21.81 5.37 2.70
CA SER A 55 -23.20 5.78 2.86
C SER A 55 -23.30 7.28 3.14
N ALA A 56 -24.40 7.89 2.71
CA ALA A 56 -24.73 9.28 3.06
C ALA A 56 -25.11 9.46 4.55
N LEU A 57 -25.07 8.40 5.36
CA LEU A 57 -25.38 8.47 6.79
C LEU A 57 -24.19 9.09 7.53
N ILE A 58 -24.41 10.30 8.04
CA ILE A 58 -23.45 11.05 8.84
C ILE A 58 -22.99 10.20 10.03
N GLY A 59 -21.67 10.04 10.16
CA GLY A 59 -21.04 9.38 11.31
C GLY A 59 -20.17 8.18 10.90
N TYR A 60 -20.68 7.26 10.07
CA TYR A 60 -19.91 6.04 9.73
C TYR A 60 -18.59 6.33 9.00
N ASN A 61 -18.56 7.42 8.23
CA ASN A 61 -17.41 7.85 7.44
C ASN A 61 -16.52 8.88 8.15
N SER A 62 -16.94 9.37 9.33
CA SER A 62 -16.32 10.54 9.95
C SER A 62 -16.04 10.39 11.45
N ASP A 63 -16.54 9.32 12.07
CA ASP A 63 -16.26 8.90 13.43
C ASP A 63 -15.46 7.60 13.45
N SER A 64 -14.23 7.69 13.96
CA SER A 64 -13.32 6.55 14.09
C SER A 64 -13.82 5.50 15.09
N GLN A 65 -14.53 5.89 16.15
CA GLN A 65 -15.05 4.95 17.15
C GLN A 65 -16.17 4.11 16.57
N LEU A 66 -17.07 4.75 15.81
CA LEU A 66 -18.15 4.07 15.13
C LEU A 66 -17.63 3.12 14.04
N LEU A 67 -16.59 3.52 13.29
CA LEU A 67 -15.93 2.62 12.35
C LEU A 67 -15.24 1.46 13.07
N GLN A 68 -14.45 1.75 14.10
CA GLN A 68 -13.73 0.73 14.87
C GLN A 68 -14.71 -0.29 15.42
N PHE A 69 -15.87 0.13 15.93
CA PHE A 69 -16.93 -0.78 16.36
C PHE A 69 -17.44 -1.68 15.23
N VAL A 70 -17.69 -1.14 14.03
CA VAL A 70 -18.14 -1.93 12.86
C VAL A 70 -17.02 -2.85 12.35
N TYR A 71 -15.77 -2.37 12.35
CA TYR A 71 -14.59 -3.14 11.97
C TYR A 71 -14.32 -4.27 12.96
N ASP A 72 -14.38 -4.01 14.26
CA ASP A 72 -14.24 -5.02 15.31
C ASP A 72 -15.35 -6.05 15.18
N LEU A 73 -16.60 -5.62 14.98
CA LEU A 73 -17.70 -6.55 14.71
C LEU A 73 -17.45 -7.42 13.47
N TRP A 74 -16.88 -6.84 12.41
CA TRP A 74 -16.46 -7.57 11.20
C TRP A 74 -15.30 -8.53 11.50
N LEU A 75 -14.28 -8.06 12.20
CA LEU A 75 -13.06 -8.77 12.54
C LEU A 75 -13.36 -9.93 13.47
N PHE A 76 -14.16 -9.75 14.53
CA PHE A 76 -14.64 -10.82 15.40
C PHE A 76 -15.48 -11.85 14.62
N THR A 77 -16.31 -11.41 13.67
CA THR A 77 -17.08 -12.33 12.81
C THR A 77 -16.17 -13.12 11.86
N THR A 78 -15.08 -12.50 11.37
CA THR A 78 -14.18 -13.08 10.36
C THR A 78 -13.08 -13.93 10.99
N LEU A 79 -12.40 -13.44 12.03
CA LEU A 79 -11.42 -14.16 12.84
C LEU A 79 -12.05 -15.28 13.68
N GLY A 80 -13.30 -15.08 14.15
CA GLY A 80 -14.07 -16.14 14.77
C GLY A 80 -14.33 -17.34 13.84
N GLY A 81 -14.31 -17.11 12.51
CA GLY A 81 -14.39 -18.17 11.49
C GLY A 81 -13.06 -18.59 10.88
N ALA A 82 -12.02 -17.77 10.94
CA ALA A 82 -10.70 -18.02 10.36
C ALA A 82 -9.59 -17.82 11.39
N LYS A 83 -9.27 -18.89 12.13
CA LYS A 83 -8.12 -18.93 13.05
C LYS A 83 -6.80 -18.70 12.27
N ASN A 84 -6.14 -17.56 12.51
CA ASN A 84 -4.68 -17.34 12.43
C ASN A 84 -3.90 -17.59 11.11
N SER A 85 -4.53 -17.75 9.94
CA SER A 85 -3.82 -18.20 8.72
C SER A 85 -3.42 -17.12 7.72
N ALA A 86 -4.21 -16.05 7.54
CA ALA A 86 -4.08 -15.20 6.36
C ALA A 86 -2.68 -14.57 6.17
N TRP A 87 -2.09 -14.00 7.23
CA TRP A 87 -0.80 -13.31 7.10
C TRP A 87 0.39 -14.24 6.90
N ARG A 88 0.33 -15.42 7.52
CA ARG A 88 1.30 -16.51 7.27
C ARG A 88 1.20 -16.98 5.83
N THR A 89 -0.03 -17.14 5.30
CA THR A 89 -0.25 -17.51 3.90
C THR A 89 0.32 -16.46 2.94
N TYR A 90 0.06 -15.16 3.14
CA TYR A 90 0.63 -14.13 2.27
C TYR A 90 2.17 -14.07 2.33
N HIS A 91 2.77 -14.25 3.51
CA HIS A 91 4.22 -14.37 3.62
C HIS A 91 4.77 -15.59 2.88
N MET A 92 4.12 -16.76 3.03
CA MET A 92 4.53 -17.95 2.30
C MET A 92 4.40 -17.78 0.79
N VAL A 93 3.32 -17.13 0.32
CA VAL A 93 3.13 -16.80 -1.10
C VAL A 93 4.22 -15.84 -1.59
N LEU A 94 4.62 -14.84 -0.79
CA LEU A 94 5.70 -13.94 -1.15
C LEU A 94 7.06 -14.65 -1.24
N VAL A 95 7.35 -15.54 -0.28
CA VAL A 95 8.57 -16.37 -0.30
C VAL A 95 8.56 -17.31 -1.50
N ASP A 96 7.41 -17.91 -1.81
CA ASP A 96 7.27 -18.80 -2.96
C ASP A 96 7.42 -18.03 -4.29
N LEU A 97 6.79 -16.86 -4.40
CA LEU A 97 6.99 -15.95 -5.53
C LEU A 97 8.47 -15.61 -5.71
N GLN A 98 9.17 -15.23 -4.63
CA GLN A 98 10.60 -14.94 -4.68
C GLN A 98 11.42 -16.15 -5.15
N LYS A 99 11.04 -17.38 -4.80
CA LYS A 99 11.69 -18.59 -5.31
C LYS A 99 11.43 -18.80 -6.80
N GLN A 100 10.23 -18.50 -7.27
CA GLN A 100 9.83 -18.73 -8.67
C GLN A 100 10.41 -17.70 -9.64
N ILE A 101 10.36 -16.41 -9.29
CA ILE A 101 10.74 -15.32 -10.21
C ILE A 101 12.02 -14.58 -9.81
N GLY A 102 12.65 -14.99 -8.70
CA GLY A 102 13.88 -14.41 -8.19
C GLY A 102 13.66 -13.24 -7.23
N TRP A 103 14.72 -12.47 -7.01
CA TRP A 103 14.71 -11.34 -6.09
C TRP A 103 14.05 -10.09 -6.69
N PRO A 104 13.38 -9.25 -5.87
CA PRO A 104 12.81 -7.99 -6.33
C PRO A 104 13.92 -7.04 -6.77
N SER A 105 13.63 -6.23 -7.79
CA SER A 105 14.53 -5.22 -8.33
C SER A 105 14.53 -3.94 -7.49
N LEU A 106 13.35 -3.57 -6.98
CA LEU A 106 13.12 -2.35 -6.22
C LEU A 106 12.30 -2.62 -4.96
N PHE A 107 12.66 -1.92 -3.89
CA PHE A 107 11.81 -1.72 -2.72
C PHE A 107 11.46 -0.24 -2.63
N ILE A 108 10.18 0.09 -2.72
CA ILE A 108 9.69 1.47 -2.73
C ILE A 108 8.78 1.67 -1.52
N THR A 109 8.93 2.79 -0.83
CA THR A 109 7.97 3.23 0.19
C THR A 109 7.38 4.57 -0.19
N VAL A 110 6.08 4.74 0.00
CA VAL A 110 5.39 6.02 -0.21
C VAL A 110 4.61 6.37 1.05
N ALA A 111 4.92 7.54 1.60
CA ALA A 111 4.36 8.09 2.82
C ALA A 111 3.72 9.46 2.51
N PRO A 112 2.38 9.54 2.37
CA PRO A 112 1.72 10.77 1.95
C PRO A 112 1.78 11.86 3.03
N TYR A 113 1.94 13.11 2.61
CA TYR A 113 1.70 14.24 3.51
C TYR A 113 0.22 14.58 3.51
N GLU A 114 -0.50 14.11 4.54
CA GLU A 114 -1.96 14.15 4.59
C GLU A 114 -2.57 15.55 4.38
N TRP A 115 -1.87 16.61 4.82
CA TRP A 115 -2.30 18.01 4.70
C TRP A 115 -2.29 18.56 3.27
N SER A 116 -1.50 17.97 2.38
CA SER A 116 -1.25 18.45 1.01
C SER A 116 -1.57 17.40 -0.05
N PHE A 117 -1.76 16.14 0.34
CA PHE A 117 -2.12 15.04 -0.55
C PHE A 117 -3.39 15.36 -1.37
N PRO A 118 -3.47 15.03 -2.67
CA PRO A 118 -4.66 15.34 -3.46
C PRO A 118 -5.90 14.59 -2.95
N TYR A 119 -7.00 15.31 -2.72
CA TYR A 119 -8.28 14.70 -2.32
C TYR A 119 -9.12 14.41 -3.56
N HIS A 120 -9.80 13.27 -3.57
CA HIS A 120 -10.78 12.99 -4.60
C HIS A 120 -12.02 13.86 -4.35
N ARG A 121 -12.72 14.27 -5.41
CA ARG A 121 -13.93 15.13 -5.31
C ARG A 121 -14.98 14.62 -4.33
N TRP A 122 -15.12 13.29 -4.23
CA TRP A 122 -15.99 12.66 -3.23
C TRP A 122 -15.61 13.03 -1.80
N LEU A 123 -14.32 13.00 -1.46
CA LEU A 123 -13.86 13.32 -0.11
C LEU A 123 -14.05 14.81 0.20
N GLU A 124 -13.82 15.67 -0.78
CA GLU A 124 -14.08 17.12 -0.67
C GLU A 124 -15.58 17.41 -0.44
N ASP A 125 -16.46 16.74 -1.18
CA ASP A 125 -17.91 16.84 -1.03
C ASP A 125 -18.38 16.34 0.36
N GLU A 126 -17.83 15.21 0.84
CA GLU A 126 -18.15 14.70 2.17
C GLU A 126 -17.65 15.60 3.31
N LEU A 127 -16.50 16.26 3.14
CA LEU A 127 -16.01 17.28 4.06
C LEU A 127 -16.96 18.47 4.13
N LEU A 128 -17.43 18.95 2.97
CA LEU A 128 -18.38 20.06 2.86
C LEU A 128 -19.71 19.72 3.55
N LYS A 129 -20.30 18.56 3.23
CA LYS A 129 -21.55 18.08 3.85
C LYS A 129 -21.44 17.92 5.36
N SER A 130 -20.27 17.48 5.84
CA SER A 130 -20.02 17.25 7.26
C SER A 130 -19.57 18.51 8.01
N LEU A 131 -19.39 19.64 7.31
CA LEU A 131 -18.79 20.88 7.84
C LEU A 131 -17.43 20.64 8.53
N LYS A 132 -16.63 19.75 7.95
CA LYS A 132 -15.32 19.33 8.47
C LYS A 132 -14.21 19.87 7.57
N SER A 133 -13.07 20.19 8.19
CA SER A 133 -11.83 20.51 7.46
C SER A 133 -11.04 19.24 7.13
N ARG A 134 -10.03 19.35 6.25
CA ARG A 134 -9.03 18.27 6.08
C ARG A 134 -8.48 17.81 7.42
N LEU A 135 -8.09 16.54 7.47
CA LEU A 135 -7.62 15.82 8.65
C LEU A 135 -8.68 15.67 9.74
N ARG A 136 -9.97 15.79 9.41
CA ARG A 136 -11.08 15.62 10.36
C ARG A 136 -12.07 14.55 9.93
N MET A 137 -11.77 13.79 8.86
CA MET A 137 -12.53 12.64 8.41
C MET A 137 -11.65 11.40 8.40
N PRO A 138 -11.17 10.94 9.57
CA PRO A 138 -10.09 9.97 9.68
C PRO A 138 -10.36 8.69 8.89
N VAL A 139 -11.61 8.24 8.84
CA VAL A 139 -12.01 7.04 8.11
C VAL A 139 -11.95 7.24 6.61
N SER A 140 -12.70 8.20 6.08
CA SER A 140 -12.73 8.47 4.64
C SER A 140 -11.37 8.90 4.10
N GLU A 141 -10.61 9.69 4.85
CA GLU A 141 -9.25 10.11 4.49
C GLU A 141 -8.31 8.91 4.45
N THR A 142 -8.36 8.02 5.44
CA THR A 142 -7.57 6.78 5.47
C THR A 142 -7.86 5.88 4.27
N LEU A 143 -9.15 5.66 3.96
CA LEU A 143 -9.55 4.81 2.83
C LEU A 143 -9.24 5.45 1.48
N HIS A 144 -9.39 6.76 1.37
CA HIS A 144 -8.99 7.53 0.21
C HIS A 144 -7.48 7.39 -0.04
N LEU A 145 -6.65 7.62 0.98
CA LEU A 145 -5.19 7.45 0.89
C LEU A 145 -4.83 6.02 0.49
N ALA A 146 -5.39 5.01 1.15
CA ALA A 146 -5.17 3.61 0.81
C ALA A 146 -5.54 3.29 -0.65
N HIS A 147 -6.67 3.81 -1.13
CA HIS A 147 -7.12 3.62 -2.50
C HIS A 147 -6.19 4.28 -3.51
N VAL A 148 -5.91 5.58 -3.33
CA VAL A 148 -5.04 6.33 -4.25
C VAL A 148 -3.64 5.72 -4.30
N LEU A 149 -3.06 5.35 -3.16
CA LEU A 149 -1.76 4.68 -3.12
C LEU A 149 -1.78 3.34 -3.88
N THR A 150 -2.82 2.53 -3.69
CA THR A 150 -2.95 1.25 -4.39
C THR A 150 -3.10 1.44 -5.90
N GLU A 151 -3.92 2.41 -6.34
CA GLU A 151 -4.09 2.72 -7.75
C GLU A 151 -2.86 3.39 -8.37
N ALA A 152 -2.09 4.17 -7.60
CA ALA A 152 -0.80 4.70 -8.04
C ALA A 152 0.19 3.55 -8.31
N VAL A 153 0.26 2.54 -7.44
CA VAL A 153 1.11 1.37 -7.72
C VAL A 153 0.62 0.60 -8.94
N LYS A 154 -0.67 0.28 -8.97
CA LYS A 154 -1.26 -0.56 -10.02
C LYS A 154 -1.22 0.12 -11.39
N GLY A 155 -1.60 1.39 -11.47
CA GLY A 155 -1.66 2.18 -12.69
C GLY A 155 -0.32 2.82 -13.04
N LEU A 156 0.12 3.77 -12.21
CA LEU A 156 1.27 4.64 -12.51
C LEU A 156 2.61 3.90 -12.46
N LEU A 157 2.83 3.00 -11.50
CA LEU A 157 4.09 2.24 -11.44
C LEU A 157 4.07 1.00 -12.34
N ALA A 158 3.02 0.18 -12.24
CA ALA A 158 3.00 -1.15 -12.82
C ALA A 158 2.26 -1.30 -14.16
N GLY A 159 1.49 -0.30 -14.60
CA GLY A 159 0.71 -0.39 -15.85
C GLY A 159 -0.37 -1.48 -15.86
N ALA A 160 -0.73 -2.02 -14.70
CA ALA A 160 -1.66 -3.13 -14.53
C ALA A 160 -3.13 -2.70 -14.65
N ASN A 161 -3.41 -1.40 -14.78
CA ASN A 161 -4.75 -0.92 -15.11
C ASN A 161 -5.07 -1.26 -16.57
N LYS A 162 -6.07 -2.13 -16.76
CA LYS A 162 -6.53 -2.54 -18.09
C LYS A 162 -7.47 -1.47 -18.65
N LYS A 163 -7.14 -0.89 -19.79
CA LYS A 163 -8.10 -0.21 -20.66
C LYS A 163 -8.40 -1.13 -21.84
N ASN A 164 -9.67 -1.48 -22.05
CA ASN A 164 -10.12 -2.35 -23.14
C ASN A 164 -9.36 -3.70 -23.22
N GLY A 165 -9.07 -4.31 -22.06
CA GLY A 165 -8.39 -5.60 -21.97
C GLY A 165 -6.88 -5.57 -22.21
N ARG A 166 -6.28 -4.42 -22.53
CA ARG A 166 -4.83 -4.25 -22.70
C ARG A 166 -4.22 -3.53 -21.49
N PRO A 167 -3.04 -3.95 -21.01
CA PRO A 167 -2.31 -3.20 -19.98
C PRO A 167 -1.98 -1.80 -20.49
N ALA A 168 -2.03 -0.82 -19.59
CA ALA A 168 -1.62 0.55 -19.90
C ALA A 168 -0.13 0.55 -20.29
N LYS A 169 0.19 1.07 -21.46
CA LYS A 169 1.59 1.21 -21.91
C LYS A 169 2.27 2.44 -21.31
N GLU A 170 1.48 3.40 -20.86
CA GLU A 170 1.94 4.65 -20.24
C GLU A 170 1.97 4.46 -18.72
N HIS A 171 3.09 3.94 -18.22
CA HIS A 171 3.40 3.86 -16.80
C HIS A 171 4.91 4.07 -16.61
N LEU A 172 5.34 4.45 -15.41
CA LEU A 172 6.72 4.86 -15.12
C LEU A 172 7.75 3.83 -15.59
N PHE A 173 7.59 2.57 -15.17
CA PHE A 173 8.50 1.49 -15.56
C PHE A 173 8.16 0.83 -16.90
N GLY A 174 7.29 1.45 -17.70
CA GLY A 174 6.90 1.01 -19.05
C GLY A 174 7.49 1.87 -20.16
N GLN A 175 7.97 3.08 -19.80
CA GLN A 175 8.66 3.96 -20.73
C GLN A 175 9.92 3.28 -21.28
N GLY A 176 10.24 3.55 -22.55
CA GLY A 176 11.44 2.98 -23.20
C GLY A 176 11.40 1.48 -23.50
N SER A 177 10.22 0.82 -23.43
CA SER A 177 9.98 -0.63 -23.56
C SER A 177 10.05 -1.44 -22.26
N GLY A 178 10.20 -0.78 -21.12
CA GLY A 178 10.19 -1.41 -19.80
C GLY A 178 8.99 -2.31 -19.54
N LYS A 179 9.16 -3.26 -18.62
CA LYS A 179 8.09 -4.16 -18.18
C LYS A 179 8.22 -4.46 -16.69
N VAL A 180 7.12 -4.34 -15.97
CA VAL A 180 6.98 -4.87 -14.61
C VAL A 180 6.48 -6.31 -14.72
N ARG A 181 7.26 -7.27 -14.22
CA ARG A 181 6.89 -8.70 -14.20
C ARG A 181 5.90 -9.00 -13.09
N CYS A 182 6.17 -8.46 -11.91
CA CYS A 182 5.34 -8.65 -10.73
C CYS A 182 5.52 -7.47 -9.77
N TRP A 183 4.52 -7.25 -8.94
CA TRP A 183 4.58 -6.30 -7.85
C TRP A 183 3.79 -6.83 -6.67
N VAL A 184 4.26 -6.51 -5.48
CA VAL A 184 3.61 -6.88 -4.22
C VAL A 184 3.58 -5.63 -3.35
N VAL A 185 2.42 -5.35 -2.75
CA VAL A 185 2.24 -4.19 -1.87
C VAL A 185 1.66 -4.57 -0.54
N ARG A 186 2.03 -3.77 0.46
CA ARG A 186 1.41 -3.77 1.79
C ARG A 186 1.12 -2.35 2.19
N LEU A 187 -0.10 -2.13 2.67
CA LEU A 187 -0.44 -0.91 3.40
C LEU A 187 0.03 -1.07 4.85
N GLU A 188 0.78 -0.08 5.32
CA GLU A 188 1.22 0.04 6.70
C GLU A 188 0.57 1.27 7.32
N PHE A 189 0.06 1.13 8.53
CA PHE A 189 -0.60 2.22 9.26
C PHE A 189 0.35 2.68 10.33
N GLN A 190 0.76 3.95 10.30
CA GLN A 190 1.64 4.47 11.33
C GLN A 190 0.92 4.56 12.68
N ASP A 191 1.21 3.57 13.51
CA ASP A 191 0.96 3.56 14.94
C ASP A 191 1.67 4.77 15.57
N GLY A 192 0.90 5.68 16.15
CA GLY A 192 1.38 6.92 16.77
C GLY A 192 2.29 6.78 17.99
N LYS A 193 2.87 5.60 18.24
CA LYS A 193 3.87 5.33 19.27
C LYS A 193 5.15 6.18 19.20
N ARG A 194 5.43 6.85 18.07
CA ARG A 194 6.53 7.83 17.95
C ARG A 194 6.06 9.28 17.99
N LYS A 195 5.04 9.61 18.81
CA LYS A 195 4.78 10.98 19.24
C LYS A 195 5.86 11.43 20.23
N ARG A 196 7.04 11.80 19.76
CA ARG A 196 7.95 12.63 20.59
C ARG A 196 7.36 14.04 20.57
N GLY A 197 7.03 14.56 21.74
CA GLY A 197 6.31 15.81 21.93
C GLY A 197 7.04 17.03 21.37
N VAL A 198 6.89 17.30 20.08
CA VAL A 198 7.42 18.52 19.44
C VAL A 198 6.32 19.06 18.51
N TYR A 199 5.57 20.02 19.03
CA TYR A 199 4.56 20.82 18.31
C TYR A 199 5.18 21.80 17.28
N ARG A 200 6.41 21.57 16.82
CA ARG A 200 7.20 22.58 16.07
C ARG A 200 7.79 22.14 14.73
N ASP A 201 7.66 20.88 14.32
CA ASP A 201 8.24 20.41 13.05
C ASP A 201 7.16 20.15 11.98
N ALA A 202 7.45 20.59 10.75
CA ALA A 202 6.63 20.38 9.55
C ALA A 202 6.41 18.90 9.19
N HIS A 203 7.11 17.97 9.85
CA HIS A 203 7.03 16.52 9.65
C HIS A 203 6.09 15.82 10.65
N PHE A 204 5.01 16.48 11.08
CA PHE A 204 3.99 15.94 12.00
C PHE A 204 3.05 14.90 11.34
N TYR A 205 3.55 14.04 10.45
CA TYR A 205 2.78 12.90 9.90
C TYR A 205 2.88 11.65 10.80
N HIS A 206 3.81 11.64 11.75
CA HIS A 206 3.97 10.54 12.71
C HIS A 206 2.86 10.54 13.78
N GLY A 207 1.80 9.77 13.54
CA GLY A 207 0.97 9.22 14.61
C GLY A 207 -0.52 9.51 14.61
N ARG A 208 -1.11 9.64 13.43
CA ARG A 208 -2.57 9.65 13.22
C ARG A 208 -3.12 8.34 12.64
N GLY A 209 -2.30 7.30 12.49
CA GLY A 209 -2.69 6.09 11.76
C GLY A 209 -2.54 6.24 10.24
N THR A 210 -1.74 7.22 9.79
CA THR A 210 -1.53 7.55 8.38
C THR A 210 -1.09 6.33 7.58
N VAL A 211 -1.76 6.13 6.44
CA VAL A 211 -1.51 4.99 5.54
C VAL A 211 -0.29 5.25 4.70
N HIS A 212 0.71 4.39 4.83
CA HIS A 212 1.87 4.32 3.97
C HIS A 212 1.79 3.03 3.15
N ILE A 213 2.49 2.98 2.03
CA ILE A 213 2.56 1.78 1.21
C ILE A 213 4.01 1.33 1.04
N HIS A 214 4.25 0.06 1.29
CA HIS A 214 5.51 -0.62 1.01
C HIS A 214 5.32 -1.48 -0.22
N ILE A 215 6.29 -1.43 -1.12
CA ILE A 215 6.15 -1.97 -2.47
C ILE A 215 7.41 -2.76 -2.79
N LEU A 216 7.24 -3.98 -3.28
CA LEU A 216 8.27 -4.74 -3.96
C LEU A 216 7.94 -4.80 -5.44
N LEU A 217 8.90 -4.43 -6.30
CA LEU A 217 8.77 -4.49 -7.75
C LEU A 217 9.79 -5.46 -8.35
N TRP A 218 9.32 -6.35 -9.22
CA TRP A 218 10.16 -7.16 -10.10
C TRP A 218 10.11 -6.56 -11.50
N LEU A 219 11.20 -5.92 -11.89
CA LEU A 219 11.39 -5.41 -13.23
C LEU A 219 11.93 -6.53 -14.13
N ASP A 220 11.61 -6.45 -15.41
CA ASP A 220 12.17 -7.33 -16.42
C ASP A 220 13.64 -6.98 -16.66
N THR A 221 14.56 -7.84 -16.21
CA THR A 221 16.01 -7.62 -16.25
C THR A 221 16.54 -7.45 -17.66
N GLU A 222 15.95 -8.15 -18.64
CA GLU A 222 16.34 -8.04 -20.05
C GLU A 222 16.00 -6.66 -20.63
N LYS A 223 14.97 -6.02 -20.06
CA LYS A 223 14.47 -4.72 -20.52
C LYS A 223 14.93 -3.55 -19.66
N LEU A 224 15.56 -3.83 -18.53
CA LEU A 224 15.96 -2.82 -17.54
C LEU A 224 16.94 -1.81 -18.14
N GLN A 225 17.83 -2.25 -19.05
CA GLN A 225 18.77 -1.38 -19.76
C GLN A 225 18.11 -0.44 -20.78
N HIS A 226 16.88 -0.75 -21.21
CA HIS A 226 16.11 0.06 -22.15
C HIS A 226 15.15 1.03 -21.45
N MET A 227 14.99 0.91 -20.13
CA MET A 227 14.19 1.84 -19.35
C MET A 227 14.92 3.17 -19.17
N ASP A 228 14.17 4.26 -19.22
CA ASP A 228 14.70 5.58 -18.87
C ASP A 228 14.73 5.76 -17.33
N LEU A 229 15.64 5.01 -16.69
CA LEU A 229 15.78 5.04 -15.23
C LEU A 229 16.33 6.37 -14.72
N ALA A 230 17.04 7.13 -15.55
CA ALA A 230 17.63 8.41 -15.16
C ALA A 230 16.55 9.48 -14.90
N SER A 231 15.48 9.50 -15.71
CA SER A 231 14.34 10.38 -15.45
C SER A 231 13.35 9.77 -14.44
N THR A 232 13.23 8.44 -14.40
CA THR A 232 12.26 7.74 -13.53
C THR A 232 12.68 7.72 -12.06
N ILE A 233 13.96 7.47 -11.76
CA ILE A 233 14.49 7.37 -10.40
C ILE A 233 15.65 8.37 -10.27
N ARG A 234 15.46 9.37 -9.42
CA ARG A 234 16.44 10.42 -9.17
C ARG A 234 16.96 10.34 -7.75
N ALA A 235 18.22 10.68 -7.55
CA ALA A 235 18.85 10.81 -6.23
C ALA A 235 19.65 12.13 -6.12
N ASP A 236 19.41 13.07 -7.04
CA ASP A 236 20.05 14.38 -7.10
C ASP A 236 19.15 15.48 -6.51
N LEU A 237 19.77 16.62 -6.19
CA LEU A 237 19.05 17.83 -5.83
C LEU A 237 18.70 18.59 -7.13
N PRO A 238 17.41 18.80 -7.44
CA PRO A 238 17.04 19.60 -8.60
C PRO A 238 17.62 21.02 -8.51
N GLY A 239 18.02 21.57 -9.65
CA GLY A 239 18.52 22.93 -9.76
C GLY A 239 17.40 23.98 -9.81
N GLU A 240 17.77 25.25 -9.93
CA GLU A 240 16.84 26.39 -9.95
C GLU A 240 15.83 26.35 -11.11
N ALA A 241 16.17 25.69 -12.23
CA ALA A 241 15.25 25.51 -13.36
C ALA A 241 14.04 24.61 -13.02
N ASP A 242 14.15 23.80 -11.95
CA ASP A 242 13.13 22.88 -11.45
C ASP A 242 12.86 23.17 -9.96
N ALA A 243 12.57 24.44 -9.67
CA ALA A 243 12.41 24.95 -8.29
C ALA A 243 11.30 24.25 -7.51
N GLU A 244 10.17 23.90 -8.15
CA GLU A 244 9.09 23.18 -7.47
C GLU A 244 9.52 21.78 -7.02
N MET A 245 10.21 21.02 -7.88
CA MET A 245 10.75 19.72 -7.48
C MET A 245 11.85 19.88 -6.43
N ARG A 246 12.69 20.92 -6.56
CA ARG A 246 13.72 21.24 -5.58
C ARG A 246 13.13 21.43 -4.19
N ASP A 247 12.06 22.23 -4.07
CA ASP A 247 11.37 22.47 -2.81
C ASP A 247 10.77 21.18 -2.24
N LEU A 248 10.17 20.35 -3.08
CA LEU A 248 9.67 19.04 -2.68
C LEU A 248 10.81 18.15 -2.17
N VAL A 249 11.92 18.04 -2.88
CA VAL A 249 13.06 17.20 -2.51
C VAL A 249 13.70 17.66 -1.20
N LEU A 250 13.99 18.96 -1.08
CA LEU A 250 14.56 19.54 0.15
C LEU A 250 13.61 19.38 1.34
N GLY A 251 12.30 19.50 1.11
CA GLY A 251 11.29 19.37 2.14
C GLY A 251 10.90 17.93 2.48
N SER A 252 11.36 16.91 1.73
CA SER A 252 10.82 15.56 1.91
C SER A 252 11.78 14.39 1.73
N GLN A 253 12.92 14.55 1.06
CA GLN A 253 13.80 13.43 0.68
C GLN A 253 15.14 13.41 1.39
N LEU A 254 15.47 14.45 2.17
CA LEU A 254 16.71 14.49 2.95
C LEU A 254 16.60 13.63 4.21
N ASP A 255 17.64 12.84 4.50
CA ASP A 255 17.73 12.01 5.70
C ASP A 255 18.75 12.55 6.71
N TRP A 256 18.56 12.22 7.98
CA TRP A 256 19.49 12.62 9.04
C TRP A 256 20.76 11.76 9.09
N THR A 257 20.71 10.53 8.59
CA THR A 257 21.74 9.51 8.79
C THR A 257 22.32 8.96 7.50
N SER A 258 21.48 8.61 6.52
CA SER A 258 21.92 7.98 5.28
C SER A 258 20.82 8.03 4.22
N SER A 259 21.23 8.26 2.97
CA SER A 259 20.40 8.12 1.77
C SER A 259 20.04 6.68 1.44
N GLY A 260 20.82 5.70 1.93
CA GLY A 260 20.77 4.31 1.45
C GLY A 260 21.44 4.08 0.09
N TRP A 261 22.04 5.11 -0.52
CA TRP A 261 22.69 5.06 -1.83
C TRP A 261 24.14 5.55 -1.79
N PRO A 262 25.09 4.88 -2.48
CA PRO A 262 26.47 5.33 -2.55
C PRO A 262 26.59 6.64 -3.36
N HIS A 263 27.66 7.39 -3.11
CA HIS A 263 28.05 8.53 -3.94
C HIS A 263 28.45 8.07 -5.36
N ARG A 264 27.96 8.77 -6.39
CA ARG A 264 28.30 8.48 -7.80
C ARG A 264 27.98 9.67 -8.71
N GLU A 265 29.03 10.25 -9.32
CA GLU A 265 28.89 11.34 -10.32
C GLU A 265 28.57 10.84 -11.74
N ALA A 266 28.79 9.56 -12.01
CA ALA A 266 28.50 9.00 -13.34
C ALA A 266 26.99 8.87 -13.57
N PRO A 267 26.52 8.95 -14.83
CA PRO A 267 25.11 8.76 -15.17
C PRO A 267 24.53 7.44 -14.62
N THR A 268 23.22 7.46 -14.37
CA THR A 268 22.47 6.27 -13.96
C THR A 268 22.68 5.14 -14.96
N GLN A 269 23.06 3.97 -14.46
CA GLN A 269 23.31 2.79 -15.28
C GLN A 269 22.81 1.51 -14.64
N VAL A 270 22.60 0.49 -15.46
CA VAL A 270 22.27 -0.87 -15.02
C VAL A 270 23.49 -1.74 -15.23
N THR A 271 23.96 -2.41 -14.18
CA THR A 271 25.08 -3.33 -14.28
C THR A 271 24.70 -4.58 -15.07
N PRO A 272 25.66 -5.36 -15.60
CA PRO A 272 25.38 -6.66 -16.21
C PRO A 272 24.64 -7.64 -15.28
N SER A 273 24.80 -7.47 -13.96
CA SER A 273 24.07 -8.24 -12.93
C SER A 273 22.62 -7.78 -12.71
N GLY A 274 22.13 -6.78 -13.45
CA GLY A 274 20.78 -6.24 -13.31
C GLY A 274 20.61 -5.30 -12.11
N THR A 275 21.71 -4.80 -11.53
CA THR A 275 21.68 -3.88 -10.39
C THR A 275 21.68 -2.43 -10.89
N ILE A 276 20.81 -1.60 -10.31
CA ILE A 276 20.72 -0.18 -10.66
C ILE A 276 21.79 0.60 -9.89
N GLN A 277 22.55 1.42 -10.59
CA GLN A 277 23.51 2.38 -10.04
C GLN A 277 23.05 3.78 -10.41
N LEU A 278 22.49 4.51 -9.47
CA LEU A 278 21.95 5.85 -9.70
C LEU A 278 23.06 6.90 -9.75
N HIS A 279 22.87 7.90 -10.60
CA HIS A 279 23.56 9.18 -10.45
C HIS A 279 23.15 9.80 -9.10
N HIS A 280 24.13 9.99 -8.23
CA HIS A 280 23.96 10.50 -6.87
C HIS A 280 25.14 11.47 -6.58
N PRO A 281 25.00 12.73 -6.99
CA PRO A 281 26.09 13.70 -6.95
C PRO A 281 26.49 14.04 -5.51
N LYS A 282 27.70 14.56 -5.35
CA LYS A 282 28.32 14.77 -4.03
C LYS A 282 27.50 15.65 -3.10
N ASP A 283 26.85 16.69 -3.62
CA ASP A 283 26.01 17.61 -2.86
C ASP A 283 24.75 16.95 -2.30
N ALA A 284 24.08 16.11 -3.11
CA ALA A 284 22.95 15.30 -2.70
C ALA A 284 23.37 14.22 -1.70
N PHE A 285 24.50 13.55 -1.94
CA PHE A 285 25.05 12.54 -1.04
C PHE A 285 25.40 13.11 0.34
N ASN A 286 26.03 14.28 0.40
CA ASN A 286 26.38 14.95 1.65
C ASN A 286 25.14 15.36 2.47
N GLN A 287 24.01 15.57 1.81
CA GLN A 287 22.72 15.88 2.45
C GLN A 287 21.88 14.62 2.69
N ASN A 288 22.44 13.43 2.47
CA ASN A 288 21.74 12.15 2.56
C ASN A 288 20.44 12.11 1.75
N CYS A 289 20.42 12.72 0.56
CA CYS A 289 19.24 12.72 -0.30
C CYS A 289 18.89 11.28 -0.68
N ARG A 290 17.69 10.83 -0.31
CA ARG A 290 17.17 9.52 -0.69
C ARG A 290 16.77 9.53 -2.16
N ALA A 291 16.77 8.35 -2.78
CA ALA A 291 16.28 8.25 -4.14
C ALA A 291 14.75 8.32 -4.16
N TYR A 292 14.20 9.08 -5.10
CA TYR A 292 12.78 9.40 -5.23
C TYR A 292 12.29 9.17 -6.66
N LEU A 293 10.96 9.11 -6.79
CA LEU A 293 10.27 9.05 -8.08
C LEU A 293 9.65 10.43 -8.36
N PRO A 294 10.17 11.23 -9.30
CA PRO A 294 9.72 12.61 -9.52
C PRO A 294 8.21 12.72 -9.75
N ASP A 295 7.66 11.88 -10.61
CA ASP A 295 6.22 11.90 -10.92
C ASP A 295 5.35 11.55 -9.72
N VAL A 296 5.80 10.60 -8.87
CA VAL A 296 5.07 10.23 -7.65
C VAL A 296 5.15 11.36 -6.63
N LEU A 297 6.35 11.91 -6.44
CA LEU A 297 6.61 13.01 -5.51
C LEU A 297 5.78 14.24 -5.86
N ALA A 298 5.79 14.65 -7.13
CA ALA A 298 5.02 15.78 -7.63
C ALA A 298 3.50 15.56 -7.54
N ALA A 299 3.02 14.39 -7.99
CA ALA A 299 1.59 14.11 -8.04
C ALA A 299 0.98 13.92 -6.65
N LEU A 300 1.67 13.22 -5.76
CA LEU A 300 1.12 12.81 -4.46
C LEU A 300 1.55 13.71 -3.31
N ARG A 301 2.59 14.54 -3.48
CA ARG A 301 3.15 15.40 -2.43
C ARG A 301 3.43 14.59 -1.16
N CYS A 302 4.37 13.68 -1.28
CA CYS A 302 4.66 12.64 -0.28
C CYS A 302 6.17 12.57 0.03
N HIS A 303 6.54 11.79 1.04
CA HIS A 303 7.87 11.21 1.11
C HIS A 303 7.89 9.91 0.31
N VAL A 304 8.83 9.73 -0.63
CA VAL A 304 8.99 8.50 -1.42
C VAL A 304 10.44 8.03 -1.40
N ASP A 305 10.67 6.80 -0.95
CA ASP A 305 12.00 6.21 -0.88
C ASP A 305 12.10 5.04 -1.85
N VAL A 306 13.13 5.03 -2.69
CA VAL A 306 13.44 3.95 -3.63
C VAL A 306 14.76 3.32 -3.25
N LEU A 307 14.76 2.01 -2.97
CA LEU A 307 15.97 1.23 -2.75
C LEU A 307 16.14 0.20 -3.85
N ALA A 308 17.36 0.08 -4.39
CA ALA A 308 17.76 -1.00 -5.27
C ALA A 308 19.01 -1.72 -4.71
N SER A 309 19.08 -3.04 -4.90
CA SER A 309 20.21 -3.90 -4.51
C SER A 309 20.09 -5.24 -5.24
N ASP A 310 20.86 -6.24 -4.83
CA ASP A 310 20.66 -7.66 -5.14
C ASP A 310 19.31 -8.27 -4.66
N GLY A 311 18.47 -7.48 -3.98
CA GLY A 311 17.11 -7.81 -3.54
C GLY A 311 17.00 -8.70 -2.29
N ARG A 312 18.11 -9.27 -1.78
CA ARG A 312 18.10 -10.18 -0.62
C ARG A 312 17.59 -9.51 0.66
N ALA A 313 18.06 -8.30 0.92
CA ALA A 313 17.65 -7.53 2.10
C ALA A 313 16.26 -6.88 1.94
N MET A 314 15.73 -6.77 0.71
CA MET A 314 14.47 -6.07 0.45
C MET A 314 13.26 -6.85 0.93
N VAL A 315 13.24 -8.18 0.73
CA VAL A 315 12.15 -9.03 1.23
C VAL A 315 12.14 -8.99 2.77
N LEU A 316 13.32 -9.02 3.40
CA LEU A 316 13.41 -8.88 4.85
C LEU A 316 12.91 -7.50 5.32
N LYS A 317 13.32 -6.40 4.66
CA LYS A 317 12.82 -5.05 4.97
C LYS A 317 11.30 -4.94 4.82
N TYR A 318 10.76 -5.52 3.74
CA TYR A 318 9.32 -5.60 3.49
C TYR A 318 8.61 -6.36 4.61
N CYS A 319 9.17 -7.46 5.11
CA CYS A 319 8.57 -8.26 6.17
C CYS A 319 8.81 -7.71 7.59
N ALA A 320 9.89 -6.96 7.85
CA ALA A 320 10.39 -6.62 9.19
C ALA A 320 9.79 -5.35 9.84
N SER A 321 9.11 -4.47 9.11
CA SER A 321 8.37 -3.34 9.73
C SER A 321 7.03 -3.83 10.31
N PRO A 322 6.63 -3.38 11.51
CA PRO A 322 6.22 -4.27 12.59
C PRO A 322 4.83 -4.87 12.39
N SER A 323 4.78 -6.21 12.47
CA SER A 323 3.75 -6.87 13.26
C SER A 323 3.89 -6.41 14.72
N SER A 324 3.15 -5.38 15.13
CA SER A 324 2.95 -5.14 16.55
C SER A 324 2.25 -6.37 17.13
N HIS A 325 2.97 -7.09 18.00
CA HIS A 325 2.61 -8.34 18.67
C HIS A 325 2.94 -9.63 17.90
N ASN A 326 4.21 -9.98 17.90
CA ASN A 326 4.62 -11.37 18.11
C ASN A 326 5.76 -11.38 19.14
N SER A 327 5.41 -11.24 20.41
CA SER A 327 6.22 -11.70 21.52
C SER A 327 6.33 -13.23 21.45
N SER A 328 7.19 -13.74 20.55
CA SER A 328 7.66 -15.14 20.56
C SER A 328 8.78 -15.46 19.56
N ALA A 329 9.23 -14.53 18.70
CA ALA A 329 10.30 -14.83 17.74
C ALA A 329 11.70 -14.38 18.23
N SER A 330 12.10 -14.84 19.42
CA SER A 330 13.47 -14.71 19.96
C SER A 330 14.23 -16.05 19.96
N ALA A 331 13.87 -17.00 19.09
CA ALA A 331 14.44 -18.35 19.10
C ALA A 331 15.05 -18.84 17.76
N ALA A 332 15.38 -17.95 16.82
CA ALA A 332 16.02 -18.35 15.55
C ALA A 332 17.25 -17.50 15.22
N LEU A 333 18.17 -17.42 16.18
CA LEU A 333 19.56 -17.04 15.95
C LEU A 333 20.41 -18.05 16.70
N ARG A 334 20.88 -19.09 16.02
CA ARG A 334 22.19 -19.70 16.26
C ARG A 334 22.52 -20.75 15.19
N GLN A 335 23.72 -20.56 14.66
CA GLN A 335 24.62 -21.54 14.04
C GLN A 335 24.22 -22.06 12.66
N CYS A 336 24.93 -21.56 11.65
CA CYS A 336 25.87 -22.39 10.88
C CYS A 336 26.95 -21.48 10.25
N ASN A 337 28.19 -21.73 10.65
CA ASN A 337 29.45 -21.41 9.97
C ASN A 337 30.46 -22.40 10.56
N PRO A 338 31.43 -22.93 9.81
CA PRO A 338 31.53 -23.10 8.36
C PRO A 338 30.81 -24.36 7.85
#